data_AF-A0A285Z1S4-F1
#
_entry.id   AF-A0A285Z1S4-F1
#
_cell.length_a   1.000
_cell.length_b   1.000
_cell.length_c   1.000
_cell.angle_alpha   90.00
_cell.angle_beta   90.00
_cell.angle_gamma   90.00
#
_symmetry.space_group_name_H-M   'P 1'
#
loop_
_entity.id
_entity.type
_entity.pdbx_description
1 polymer ?
#
loop_
_entity_poly.entity_id
_entity_poly.type
_entity_poly.pdbx_seq_one_letter_code
_entity_poly.pdbx_strand_id
1 'polypeptide(L)'
;MWSVEESENFRLQIEALGSAGYDCSESLRAIRWYLARGPLDVGYPTQDVEVRILIMDTPGDLPSLKVFYVVEPDKVILLSVRVAAPLTL
;
A
#
# COMPACT_ATOMS: atom_id res chain seq x y z
N MET A 1 -1.12 -10.45 16.08
CA MET A 1 -0.98 -9.17 15.34
C MET A 1 0.08 -9.42 14.29
N TRP A 2 -0.19 -9.11 13.02
CA TRP A 2 0.71 -9.39 11.91
C TRP A 2 1.87 -8.39 11.88
N SER A 3 3.08 -8.83 11.53
CA SER A 3 4.19 -7.91 11.26
C SER A 3 3.96 -7.22 9.91
N VAL A 4 4.25 -5.91 9.81
CA VAL A 4 4.20 -5.16 8.56
C VAL A 4 5.61 -4.69 8.23
N GLU A 5 6.18 -5.23 7.16
CA GLU A 5 7.52 -4.92 6.68
C GLU A 5 7.46 -4.11 5.38
N GLU A 6 8.49 -3.30 5.14
CA GLU A 6 8.60 -2.46 3.95
C GLU A 6 9.82 -2.87 3.15
N SER A 7 9.60 -3.26 1.89
CA SER A 7 10.71 -3.45 0.97
C SER A 7 11.48 -2.15 0.75
N GLU A 8 12.73 -2.26 0.32
CA GLU A 8 13.54 -1.10 -0.07
C GLU A 8 12.87 -0.30 -1.20
N ASN A 9 12.32 -0.98 -2.20
CA ASN A 9 11.59 -0.36 -3.30
C ASN A 9 10.39 0.46 -2.83
N PHE A 10 9.64 -0.06 -1.84
CA PHE A 10 8.53 0.67 -1.25
C PHE A 10 9.01 1.96 -0.55
N ARG A 11 10.08 1.87 0.27
CA ARG A 11 10.64 3.03 0.99
C ARG A 11 11.10 4.13 0.03
N LEU A 12 11.84 3.76 -1.02
CA LEU A 12 12.31 4.70 -2.04
C LEU A 12 11.16 5.42 -2.76
N GLN A 13 10.05 4.72 -3.01
CA GLN A 13 8.88 5.33 -3.65
C GLN A 13 8.14 6.30 -2.72
N ILE A 14 8.08 6.01 -1.43
CA ILE A 14 7.53 6.95 -0.43
C ILE A 14 8.38 8.21 -0.34
N GLU A 15 9.71 8.07 -0.31
CA GLU A 15 10.63 9.21 -0.32
C GLU A 15 10.48 10.06 -1.60
N ALA A 16 10.32 9.40 -2.76
CA ALA A 16 10.08 10.08 -4.03
C ALA A 16 8.73 10.85 -4.04
N LEU A 17 7.67 10.27 -3.48
CA LEU A 17 6.38 10.94 -3.33
C LEU A 17 6.48 12.16 -2.40
N GLY A 18 7.16 12.03 -1.27
CA GLY A 18 7.42 13.16 -0.37
C GLY A 18 8.21 14.27 -1.04
N SER A 19 9.22 13.92 -1.83
CA SER A 19 10.03 14.88 -2.62
C SER A 19 9.23 15.58 -3.71
N ALA A 20 8.16 14.95 -4.22
CA ALA A 20 7.23 15.52 -5.18
C ALA A 20 6.10 16.35 -4.54
N GLY A 21 6.10 16.51 -3.22
CA GLY A 21 5.11 17.31 -2.48
C GLY A 21 3.86 16.55 -2.05
N TYR A 22 3.82 15.23 -2.18
CA TYR A 22 2.71 14.42 -1.69
C TYR A 22 2.93 14.02 -0.22
N ASP A 23 2.04 14.46 0.67
CA ASP A 23 1.99 13.95 2.03
C ASP A 23 1.14 12.68 2.10
N CYS A 24 1.83 11.54 2.23
CA CYS A 24 1.20 10.22 2.36
C CYS A 24 1.22 9.70 3.81
N SER A 25 1.63 10.50 4.80
CA SER A 25 1.88 10.03 6.17
C SER A 25 0.66 9.39 6.83
N GLU A 26 -0.48 10.06 6.79
CA GLU A 26 -1.75 9.57 7.35
C GLU A 26 -2.25 8.32 6.62
N SER A 27 -2.12 8.32 5.30
CA SER A 27 -2.44 7.16 4.47
C SER A 27 -1.59 5.95 4.86
N LEU A 28 -0.27 6.10 4.93
CA LEU A 28 0.62 5.01 5.33
C LEU A 28 0.34 4.52 6.75
N ARG A 29 0.03 5.43 7.67
CA ARG A 29 -0.37 5.09 9.04
C ARG A 29 -1.62 4.22 9.05
N ALA A 30 -2.63 4.58 8.25
CA ALA A 30 -3.86 3.79 8.12
C ALA A 30 -3.58 2.41 7.51
N ILE A 31 -2.80 2.34 6.42
CA ILE A 31 -2.44 1.06 5.75
C ILE A 31 -1.75 0.11 6.73
N ARG A 32 -0.73 0.58 7.44
CA ARG A 32 0.00 -0.21 8.43
C ARG A 32 -0.94 -0.71 9.53
N TRP A 33 -1.85 0.16 10.01
CA TRP A 33 -2.83 -0.19 11.03
C TRP A 33 -3.82 -1.27 10.58
N TYR A 34 -4.31 -1.20 9.34
CA TYR A 34 -5.21 -2.21 8.78
C TYR A 34 -4.49 -3.55 8.58
N LEU A 35 -3.33 -3.55 7.93
CA LEU A 35 -2.59 -4.77 7.62
C LEU A 35 -2.05 -5.49 8.87
N ALA A 36 -1.75 -4.76 9.95
CA ALA A 36 -1.36 -5.36 11.23
C ALA A 36 -2.48 -6.21 11.89
N ARG A 37 -3.74 -5.99 11.50
CA ARG A 37 -4.90 -6.77 11.99
C ARG A 37 -5.18 -8.01 11.15
N GLY A 38 -4.58 -8.09 9.97
CA GLY A 38 -4.72 -9.20 9.05
C GLY A 38 -4.63 -8.71 7.61
N PRO A 39 -4.24 -9.59 6.68
CA PRO A 39 -4.27 -9.26 5.26
C PRO A 39 -5.72 -9.00 4.84
N LEU A 40 -5.91 -7.97 4.01
CA LEU A 40 -7.22 -7.70 3.43
C LEU A 40 -7.40 -8.64 2.24
N ASP A 41 -8.46 -9.44 2.21
CA ASP A 41 -8.74 -10.44 1.15
C ASP A 41 -9.17 -9.83 -0.19
N VAL A 42 -8.88 -8.55 -0.42
CA VAL A 42 -9.12 -7.87 -1.69
C VAL A 42 -7.90 -8.05 -2.59
N GLY A 43 -7.62 -9.30 -3.01
CA GLY A 43 -6.49 -9.66 -3.87
C GLY A 43 -6.94 -10.26 -5.20
N TYR A 44 -6.27 -9.89 -6.29
CA TYR A 44 -6.35 -10.64 -7.55
C TYR A 44 -5.16 -11.61 -7.56
N PRO A 45 -5.36 -12.94 -7.44
CA PRO A 45 -4.25 -13.88 -7.42
C PRO A 45 -3.51 -13.87 -8.76
N THR A 46 -2.25 -13.42 -8.75
CA THR A 46 -1.32 -13.56 -9.88
C THR A 46 -0.53 -14.87 -9.75
N GLN A 47 -0.27 -15.54 -10.86
CA GLN A 47 -0.09 -17.00 -10.95
C GLN A 47 1.07 -17.67 -10.19
N ASP A 48 1.98 -16.96 -9.50
CA ASP A 48 3.09 -17.62 -8.76
C ASP A 48 3.48 -16.93 -7.43
N VAL A 49 2.98 -15.73 -7.17
CA VAL A 49 3.09 -15.01 -5.90
C VAL A 49 1.77 -14.27 -5.78
N GLU A 50 1.03 -14.49 -4.69
CA GLU A 50 -0.23 -13.80 -4.45
C GLU A 50 0.06 -12.34 -4.07
N VAL A 51 0.37 -11.52 -5.08
CA VAL A 51 0.53 -10.08 -4.92
C VAL A 51 -0.86 -9.50 -4.75
N ARG A 52 -1.11 -8.95 -3.56
CA ARG A 52 -2.37 -8.31 -3.21
C ARG A 52 -2.26 -6.79 -3.41
N ILE A 53 -3.39 -6.16 -3.71
CA ILE A 53 -3.46 -4.72 -3.98
C ILE A 53 -4.43 -4.11 -2.98
N LEU A 54 -3.94 -3.15 -2.19
CA LEU A 54 -4.77 -2.29 -1.38
C LEU A 54 -4.92 -0.94 -2.09
N ILE A 55 -6.16 -0.56 -2.37
CA ILE A 55 -6.49 0.79 -2.84
C ILE A 55 -7.04 1.55 -1.65
N MET A 56 -6.45 2.68 -1.32
CA MET A 56 -7.04 3.63 -0.40
C MET A 56 -7.44 4.89 -1.13
N ASP A 57 -8.73 5.19 -1.06
CA ASP A 57 -9.24 6.50 -1.37
C ASP A 57 -9.06 7.40 -0.16
N THR A 58 -8.28 8.46 -0.35
CA THR A 58 -8.24 9.59 0.58
C THR A 58 -9.37 10.55 0.25
N PRO A 59 -10.24 10.92 1.21
CA PRO A 59 -11.25 11.94 0.98
C PRO A 59 -10.60 13.30 0.67
N GLY A 60 -11.07 13.98 -0.39
CA GLY A 60 -10.60 15.30 -0.83
C GLY A 60 -9.72 15.25 -2.08
N ASP A 61 -8.84 16.25 -2.24
CA ASP A 61 -7.90 16.39 -3.38
C ASP A 61 -6.62 15.54 -3.24
N LEU A 62 -6.54 14.69 -2.20
CA LEU A 62 -5.37 13.85 -1.98
C LEU A 62 -5.39 12.65 -2.94
N PRO A 63 -4.25 12.30 -3.55
CA PRO A 63 -4.17 11.16 -4.46
C PRO A 63 -4.49 9.85 -3.75
N SER A 64 -5.45 9.09 -4.30
CA SER A 64 -5.66 7.71 -3.89
C SER A 64 -4.38 6.90 -4.07
N LEU A 65 -4.06 6.01 -3.13
CA LEU A 65 -2.84 5.20 -3.17
C LEU A 65 -3.16 3.75 -3.49
N LYS A 66 -2.38 3.17 -4.41
CA LYS A 66 -2.33 1.74 -4.69
C LYS A 66 -1.08 1.15 -4.05
N VAL A 67 -1.26 0.29 -3.07
CA VAL A 67 -0.18 -0.43 -2.39
C VAL A 67 -0.21 -1.90 -2.77
N PHE A 68 0.91 -2.39 -3.27
CA PHE A 68 1.13 -3.78 -3.62
C PHE A 68 1.86 -4.45 -2.46
N TYR A 69 1.36 -5.58 -2.01
CA TYR A 69 1.93 -6.31 -0.88
C TYR A 69 1.80 -7.81 -1.06
N VAL A 70 2.61 -8.56 -0.32
CA VAL A 70 2.51 -10.02 -0.23
C VAL A 70 2.27 -10.43 1.21
N VAL A 71 1.66 -11.59 1.37
CA VAL A 71 1.33 -12.18 2.66
C VAL A 71 2.19 -13.42 2.84
N GLU A 72 2.97 -13.43 3.91
CA GLU A 72 3.72 -14.58 4.41
C GLU A 72 3.10 -15.05 5.73
N PRO A 73 3.33 -16.29 6.22
CA PRO A 73 2.57 -16.89 7.34
C PRO A 73 2.35 -16.01 8.58
N ASP A 74 3.26 -15.08 8.90
CA ASP A 74 3.17 -14.18 10.06
C ASP A 74 3.37 -12.69 9.74
N LYS A 75 3.49 -12.34 8.45
CA LYS A 75 3.84 -10.97 8.05
C LYS A 75 3.26 -10.54 6.71
N VAL A 76 3.14 -9.23 6.56
CA VAL A 76 2.79 -8.55 5.33
C VAL A 76 3.98 -7.74 4.88
N ILE A 77 4.43 -7.92 3.63
CA ILE A 77 5.54 -7.15 3.05
C ILE A 77 4.99 -6.19 2.01
N LEU A 78 5.18 -4.89 2.22
CA LEU A 78 4.85 -3.84 1.27
C LEU A 78 5.92 -3.78 0.17
N LEU A 79 5.52 -4.06 -1.07
CA LEU A 79 6.42 -4.18 -2.22
C LEU A 79 6.52 -2.88 -3.03
N SER A 80 5.41 -2.17 -3.20
CA SER A 80 5.32 -1.02 -4.09
C SER A 80 4.13 -0.13 -3.74
N VAL A 81 4.24 1.15 -4.05
CA VAL A 81 3.21 2.17 -3.91
C VAL A 81 3.12 3.00 -5.19
N ARG A 82 1.90 3.31 -5.60
CA ARG A 82 1.60 4.16 -6.75
C ARG A 82 0.48 5.11 -6.39
N VAL A 83 0.59 6.36 -6.86
CA VAL A 83 -0.57 7.23 -6.95
C VAL A 83 -1.54 6.63 -7.96
N ALA A 84 -2.74 6.31 -7.54
CA ALA A 84 -3.83 6.01 -8.43
C ALA A 84 -4.24 7.31 -9.12
N ALA A 85 -4.35 7.28 -10.45
CA ALA A 85 -5.04 8.36 -11.15
C ALA A 85 -6.45 8.53 -10.54
N PRO A 86 -7.00 9.76 -10.50
CA PRO A 86 -8.39 9.94 -10.14
C PRO A 86 -9.24 8.98 -10.99
N LEU A 87 -10.16 8.27 -10.36
CA LEU A 87 -11.15 7.46 -11.06
C LEU A 87 -12.07 8.41 -11.82
N THR A 88 -11.63 8.93 -12.97
CA THR A 88 -12.53 9.56 -13.93
C THR A 88 -13.47 8.47 -14.44
N LEU A 89 -14.72 8.53 -13.98
CA LEU A 89 -15.86 7.78 -14.49
C LEU A 89 -16.13 8.12 -15.95
#